data_AF-G5SEQ4-F1
#
_entry.id   AF-G5SEQ4-F1
#
_cell.length_a   1.000
_cell.length_b   1.000
_cell.length_c   1.000
_cell.angle_alpha   90.00
_cell.angle_beta   90.00
_cell.angle_gamma   90.00
#
_symmetry.space_group_name_H-M   'P 1'
#
loop_
_entity.id
_entity.type
_entity.pdbx_description
1 polymer ?
#
loop_
_entity_poly.entity_id
_entity_poly.type
_entity_poly.pdbx_seq_one_letter_code
_entity_poly.pdbx_strand_id
1 'polypeptide(L)' 'MHGHGKHILKQQTPLWLAQHPHVMAFHQAPKEYGGDAALLVLIEVEEWQPPELP' A
#
# COMPACT_ATOMS: atom_id res chain seq x y z
N MET A 1 1.61 -3.63 6.38
CA MET A 1 2.08 -4.95 6.85
C MET A 1 0.90 -5.91 6.89
N HIS A 2 1.02 -7.11 6.31
CA HIS A 2 -0.03 -8.14 6.38
C HIS A 2 0.28 -9.26 7.39
N GLY A 3 1.51 -9.30 7.93
CA GLY A 3 1.95 -10.29 8.91
C GLY A 3 2.16 -11.70 8.35
N HIS A 4 2.70 -12.61 9.17
CA HIS A 4 3.00 -14.02 8.84
C HIS A 4 1.85 -14.97 9.25
N GLY A 5 0.61 -14.62 8.92
CA GLY A 5 -0.57 -15.45 9.22
C GLY A 5 -0.72 -16.63 8.24
N LYS A 6 -1.97 -17.02 7.93
CA LYS A 6 -2.29 -18.11 6.97
C LYS A 6 -1.97 -17.79 5.49
N HIS A 7 -1.11 -16.81 5.20
CA HIS A 7 -0.78 -16.31 3.86
C HIS A 7 -1.94 -15.81 2.98
N ILE A 8 -3.18 -15.80 3.48
CA ILE A 8 -4.36 -15.31 2.76
C ILE A 8 -4.15 -13.85 2.33
N LEU A 9 -3.78 -12.98 3.26
CA LEU A 9 -3.54 -11.57 2.96
C LEU A 9 -2.30 -11.37 2.07
N LYS A 10 -1.24 -12.16 2.25
CA LYS A 10 -0.05 -12.12 1.37
C LYS A 10 -0.42 -12.40 -0.10
N GLN A 11 -1.40 -13.27 -0.35
CA GLN A 11 -1.87 -13.59 -1.70
C GLN A 11 -2.91 -12.61 -2.24
N GLN A 12 -3.87 -12.20 -1.40
CA GLN A 12 -5.02 -11.39 -1.83
C GLN A 12 -4.70 -9.90 -1.89
N THR A 13 -3.88 -9.37 -0.98
CA THR A 13 -3.55 -7.94 -0.93
C THR A 13 -2.93 -7.42 -2.23
N PRO A 14 -1.95 -8.09 -2.88
CA PRO A 14 -1.45 -7.67 -4.18
C PRO A 14 -2.53 -7.63 -5.28
N LEU A 15 -3.45 -8.61 -5.28
CA LEU A 15 -4.55 -8.68 -6.26
C LEU A 15 -5.52 -7.52 -6.09
N TRP A 16 -5.83 -7.14 -4.84
CA TRP A 16 -6.69 -5.98 -4.56
C TRP A 16 -5.99 -4.66 -4.89
N LEU A 17 -4.71 -4.52 -4.55
CA LEU A 17 -3.91 -3.32 -4.86
C LEU A 17 -3.82 -3.08 -6.37
N ALA A 18 -3.66 -4.13 -7.17
CA ALA A 18 -3.62 -4.02 -8.63
C ALA A 18 -4.94 -3.50 -9.25
N GLN A 19 -6.05 -3.59 -8.51
CA GLN A 19 -7.37 -3.11 -8.95
C GLN A 19 -7.73 -1.75 -8.34
N HIS A 20 -6.95 -1.23 -7.41
CA HIS A 20 -7.29 0.00 -6.71
C HIS A 20 -6.93 1.22 -7.57
N PRO A 21 -7.87 2.14 -7.85
CA PRO A 21 -7.69 3.20 -8.84
C PRO A 21 -6.55 4.17 -8.50
N HIS A 22 -6.29 4.43 -7.22
CA HIS A 22 -5.24 5.34 -6.77
C HIS A 22 -3.88 4.66 -6.53
N VAL A 23 -3.77 3.34 -6.73
CA VAL A 23 -2.48 2.65 -6.56
C VAL A 23 -1.72 2.69 -7.87
N MET A 24 -0.57 3.35 -7.86
CA MET A 24 0.28 3.48 -9.05
C MET A 24 1.24 2.30 -9.18
N ALA A 25 1.79 1.83 -8.06
CA ALA A 25 2.72 0.70 -8.02
C ALA A 25 2.81 0.10 -6.60
N PHE A 26 3.31 -1.13 -6.50
CA PHE A 26 3.68 -1.73 -5.22
C PHE A 26 4.84 -2.73 -5.37
N HIS A 27 5.60 -2.91 -4.30
CA HIS A 27 6.74 -3.83 -4.24
C HIS A 27 6.87 -4.43 -2.83
N GLN A 28 7.56 -5.56 -2.69
CA GLN A 28 7.90 -6.11 -1.38
C GLN A 28 8.74 -5.10 -0.59
N ALA A 29 8.46 -4.92 0.69
CA ALA A 29 9.30 -4.05 1.51
C ALA A 29 10.69 -4.68 1.72
N PRO A 30 11.74 -3.87 1.93
CA PRO A 30 13.03 -4.38 2.35
C PRO A 30 12.96 -4.87 3.81
N LYS A 31 13.96 -5.61 4.28
CA LYS A 31 13.90 -6.37 5.55
C LYS A 31 13.67 -5.47 6.76
N GLU A 32 14.30 -4.31 6.78
CA GLU A 32 14.17 -3.28 7.82
C GLU A 32 12.74 -2.75 7.99
N TYR A 33 11.90 -2.87 6.95
CA TYR A 33 10.50 -2.44 6.96
C TYR A 33 9.52 -3.63 6.93
N GLY A 34 9.96 -4.82 7.33
CA GLY A 34 9.11 -6.00 7.48
C GLY A 34 9.19 -7.01 6.33
N GLY A 35 10.06 -6.80 5.34
CA GLY A 35 10.43 -7.82 4.37
C GLY A 35 9.23 -8.42 3.62
N ASP A 36 9.17 -9.74 3.62
CA ASP A 36 8.13 -10.51 2.93
C ASP A 36 6.75 -10.49 3.61
N ALA A 37 6.63 -9.82 4.76
CA ALA A 37 5.38 -9.55 5.47
C ALA A 37 4.82 -8.14 5.20
N ALA A 38 5.49 -7.35 4.36
CA ALA A 38 5.15 -5.96 4.09
C ALA A 38 5.31 -5.60 2.61
N LEU A 39 4.57 -4.59 2.19
CA LEU A 39 4.61 -4.00 0.86
C LEU A 39 4.85 -2.51 1.01
N LEU A 40 5.69 -1.96 0.13
CA LEU A 40 5.72 -0.54 -0.18
C LEU A 40 4.69 -0.31 -1.28
N VAL A 41 3.84 0.71 -1.11
CA VAL A 41 2.78 1.06 -2.05
C VAL A 41 2.95 2.52 -2.43
N LEU A 42 3.04 2.78 -3.73
CA LEU A 42 3.00 4.12 -4.29
C LEU A 42 1.55 4.44 -4.61
N ILE A 43 1.02 5.46 -3.95
CA ILE A 43 -0.35 5.93 -4.14
C ILE A 43 -0.33 7.35 -4.73
N GLU A 44 -1.29 7.62 -5.60
CA GLU A 44 -1.63 8.97 -5.98
C GLU A 44 -2.39 9.63 -4.81
N VAL A 45 -1.97 10.83 -4.42
CA VAL A 45 -2.58 11.63 -3.37
C VAL A 45 -2.89 13.00 -3.95
N GLU A 46 -4.12 13.46 -3.71
CA GLU A 46 -4.49 14.83 -4.02
C GLU A 46 -3.68 15.80 -3.14
N GLU A 47 -3.24 16.91 -3.72
CA GLU A 47 -2.65 17.99 -2.93
C GLU A 47 -3.71 18.53 -1.98
N TRP A 48 -3.40 18.51 -0.69
CA TRP A 48 -4.25 19.15 0.31
C TRP A 48 -4.32 20.65 0.01
N GLN A 49 -5.53 21.15 -0.22
CA GLN A 49 -5.79 22.58 -0.32
C GLN A 49 -6.29 23.09 1.03
N PRO A 50 -5.66 24.10 1.63
CA PRO A 50 -6.19 24.76 2.81
C PRO A 50 -7.56 25.36 2.49
N PRO A 51 -8.51 25.35 3.45
CA PRO A 51 -9.75 26.09 3.28
C PRO A 51 -9.44 27.58 3.09
N GLU A 52 -10.13 28.23 2.16
CA GLU A 52 -10.08 29.68 2.02
C GLU A 52 -10.59 30.33 3.32
N LEU A 53 -9.79 31.22 3.90
CA LEU A 53 -10.21 32.03 5.04
C LEU A 53 -11.20 33.09 4.56
N PRO A 54 -12.26 33.39 5.34
CA PRO A 54 -13.26 34.40 4.98
C PRO A 54 -12.68 35.81 4.90
#